data_AF-A0A4V2JS81-F1
#
_entry.id   AF-A0A4V2JS81-F1
#
_cell.length_a   1.000
_cell.length_b   1.000
_cell.length_c   1.000
_cell.angle_alpha   90.00
_cell.angle_beta   90.00
_cell.angle_gamma   90.00
#
_symmetry.space_group_name_H-M   'P 1'
#
loop_
_entity.id
_entity.type
_entity.pdbx_description
1 polymer ?
#
loop_
_entity_poly.entity_id
_entity_poly.type
_entity_poly.pdbx_seq_one_letter_code
_entity_poly.pdbx_strand_id
1 'polypeptide(L)' 'MESVSPRRRREVIDALRRRTVPANGLDLLAVGLTPFESALGSDLESVAGGAAVFKAVRARTHSRS' A
#
# COMPACT_ATOMS: atom_id res chain seq x y z
N MET A 1 -7.26 18.17 -7.48
CA MET A 1 -6.29 17.91 -6.39
C MET A 1 -7.08 17.98 -5.08
N GLU A 2 -7.52 16.83 -4.59
CA GLU A 2 -8.37 16.75 -3.41
C GLU A 2 -7.59 17.23 -2.18
N SER A 3 -8.10 18.27 -1.52
CA SER A 3 -7.41 18.88 -0.39
C SER A 3 -7.47 17.93 0.81
N VAL A 4 -6.32 17.43 1.24
CA VAL A 4 -6.23 16.52 2.40
C VAL A 4 -6.64 17.26 3.67
N SER A 5 -7.62 16.70 4.38
CA SER A 5 -8.10 17.28 5.64
C SER A 5 -6.98 17.36 6.71
N PRO A 6 -7.00 18.38 7.58
CA PRO A 6 -5.99 18.53 8.63
C PRO A 6 -5.86 17.31 9.55
N ARG A 7 -6.98 16.65 9.84
CA ARG A 7 -7.02 15.42 10.64
C ARG A 7 -6.27 14.28 9.97
N ARG A 8 -6.57 13.99 8.70
CA ARG A 8 -5.95 12.91 7.93
C ARG A 8 -4.43 13.12 7.78
N ARG A 9 -4.00 14.37 7.61
CA ARG A 9 -2.58 14.73 7.59
C ARG A 9 -1.87 14.43 8.92
N ARG A 10 -2.53 14.70 10.05
CA ARG A 10 -1.98 14.46 11.39
C ARG A 10 -1.79 12.96 11.67
N GLU A 11 -2.80 12.16 11.32
CA GLU A 11 -2.77 10.70 11.47
C GLU A 11 -1.61 10.07 10.66
N VAL A 12 -1.39 10.53 9.42
CA VAL A 12 -0.25 10.08 8.60
C VAL A 12 1.09 10.45 9.23
N ILE A 13 1.26 11.70 9.69
CA ILE A 13 2.51 12.16 10.31
C ILE A 13 2.80 11.39 11.60
N ASP A 14 1.79 11.14 12.44
CA ASP A 14 1.96 10.43 13.70
C ASP A 14 2.36 8.97 13.49
N ALA A 15 1.82 8.29 12.48
CA ALA A 15 2.23 6.93 12.11
C ALA A 15 3.69 6.89 11.64
N LEU A 16 4.10 7.83 10.77
CA LEU A 16 5.47 7.90 10.28
C LEU A 16 6.48 8.20 11.39
N ARG A 17 6.14 9.10 12.33
CA ARG A 17 6.97 9.38 13.53
C ARG A 17 7.21 8.15 14.39
N ARG A 18 6.23 7.24 14.45
CA ARG A 18 6.34 5.97 15.20
C ARG A 18 7.03 4.86 14.40
N ARG A 19 7.47 5.16 13.16
CA ARG A 19 8.00 4.21 12.17
C ARG A 19 7.00 3.11 11.81
N THR A 20 5.71 3.47 11.75
CA THR A 20 4.61 2.57 11.40
C THR A 20 3.92 3.04 10.13
N VAL A 21 3.30 2.11 9.40
CA VAL A 21 2.51 2.43 8.21
C VAL A 21 1.18 3.06 8.64
N PRO A 22 0.75 4.19 8.06
CA PRO A 22 -0.56 4.78 8.32
C PRO A 22 -1.70 3.83 7.94
N ALA A 23 -2.69 3.66 8.83
CA ALA A 23 -3.87 2.85 8.54
C ALA A 23 -4.79 3.49 7.48
N ASN A 24 -4.77 4.83 7.38
CA ASN A 24 -5.53 5.62 6.41
C ASN A 24 -4.59 6.64 5.75
N GLY A 25 -4.90 7.08 4.54
CA GLY A 25 -4.07 8.06 3.84
C GLY A 25 -2.86 7.47 3.11
N LEU A 26 -2.81 6.14 2.92
CA LEU A 26 -1.77 5.49 2.11
C LEU A 26 -1.80 5.99 0.66
N ASP A 27 -2.98 6.33 0.15
CA ASP A 27 -3.21 6.99 -1.14
C ASP A 27 -2.39 8.28 -1.32
N LEU A 28 -2.09 8.99 -0.24
CA LEU A 28 -1.26 10.21 -0.25
C LEU A 28 0.23 9.91 -0.42
N LEU A 29 0.64 8.68 -0.13
CA LEU A 29 2.01 8.18 -0.25
C LEU A 29 2.18 7.20 -1.42
N ALA A 30 1.08 6.68 -1.96
CA ALA A 30 1.01 5.76 -3.08
C ALA A 30 1.23 6.48 -4.43
N VAL A 31 2.27 7.31 -4.50
CA VAL A 31 2.69 7.95 -5.74
C VAL A 31 3.37 6.90 -6.63
N GLY A 32 2.86 6.71 -7.84
CA GLY A 32 3.48 5.83 -8.84
C GLY A 32 3.00 4.37 -8.85
N LEU A 33 1.82 4.05 -8.30
CA LEU A 33 1.21 2.73 -8.48
C LEU A 33 0.50 2.55 -9.82
N THR A 34 0.14 3.63 -10.52
CA THR A 34 -0.57 3.61 -11.81
C THR A 34 0.11 2.73 -12.87
N PRO A 35 1.45 2.75 -13.04
CA PRO A 35 2.12 1.85 -13.99
C PRO A 35 2.02 0.36 -13.61
N PHE A 36 1.77 0.04 -12.34
CA PHE A 36 1.63 -1.33 -11.85
C PHE A 36 0.20 -1.86 -11.95
N GLU A 37 -0.80 -1.00 -12.18
CA GLU A 37 -2.21 -1.41 -12.31
C GLU A 37 -2.42 -2.36 -13.49
N SER A 38 -1.79 -2.08 -14.64
CA SER A 38 -1.90 -2.94 -15.83
C SER A 38 -1.23 -4.30 -15.64
N ALA A 39 -0.03 -4.31 -15.05
CA ALA A 39 0.69 -5.54 -14.74
C ALA A 39 -0.08 -6.39 -13.72
N LEU A 40 -0.64 -5.75 -12.68
CA LEU A 40 -1.47 -6.43 -11.69
C LEU A 40 -2.77 -6.98 -12.30
N GLY A 41 -3.41 -6.23 -13.20
CA GLY A 41 -4.58 -6.69 -13.94
C GLY A 41 -4.29 -7.95 -14.77
N SER A 42 -3.17 -7.96 -15.50
CA SER A 42 -2.75 -9.13 -16.29
C SER A 42 -2.42 -10.35 -15.43
N ASP A 43 -1.78 -10.14 -14.27
CA ASP A 43 -1.53 -11.20 -13.29
C ASP A 43 -2.85 -11.77 -12.74
N LEU A 44 -3.83 -10.91 -12.43
CA LEU A 44 -5.15 -11.33 -11.93
C LEU A 44 -5.97 -12.08 -12.99
N GLU A 45 -5.92 -11.66 -14.25
CA GLU A 45 -6.53 -12.39 -15.38
C GLU A 45 -5.87 -13.77 -15.57
N SER A 46 -4.54 -13.83 -15.43
CA SER A 46 -3.80 -15.10 -15.49
C SER A 46 -4.20 -16.04 -14.35
N VAL A 47 -4.35 -15.52 -13.13
CA VAL A 47 -4.85 -16.27 -11.96
C VAL A 47 -6.28 -16.74 -12.18
N ALA A 48 -7.16 -15.89 -12.71
CA ALA A 48 -8.54 -16.26 -13.04
C ALA A 48 -8.59 -17.35 -14.14
N GLY A 49 -7.63 -17.35 -15.06
CA GLY A 49 -7.43 -18.39 -16.07
C GLY A 49 -6.76 -19.67 -15.56
N GLY A 50 -6.45 -19.78 -14.26
CA GLY A 50 -5.87 -20.97 -13.64
C GLY A 50 -4.34 -20.99 -13.57
N ALA A 51 -3.65 -19.92 -13.98
CA ALA A 51 -2.21 -19.79 -13.84
C ALA A 51 -1.85 -19.13 -12.51
N ALA A 52 -1.25 -19.88 -11.57
CA ALA A 52 -0.78 -19.34 -10.30
C ALA A 52 0.75 -19.26 -10.27
N VAL A 53 1.29 -18.06 -10.03
CA VAL A 53 2.73 -17.87 -9.76
C VAL A 53 2.90 -17.57 -8.27
N PHE A 54 3.54 -18.47 -7.53
CA PHE A 54 3.73 -18.31 -6.09
C PHE A 54 4.83 -17.30 -5.80
N LYS A 55 4.49 -16.08 -5.35
CA LYS A 55 5.45 -15.11 -4.81
C LYS A 55 5.29 -15.00 -3.30
N ALA A 56 6.28 -15.52 -2.56
CA ALA A 56 6.33 -15.40 -1.11
C ALA A 56 6.91 -14.03 -0.72
N VAL A 57 6.07 -13.15 -0.19
CA VAL A 57 6.49 -11.84 0.34
C VAL A 57 6.39 -11.88 1.87
N ARG A 58 7.52 -11.72 2.58
CA ARG A 58 7.55 -11.66 4.04
C ARG A 58 7.42 -10.21 4.51
N ALA A 59 6.29 -9.87 5.13
CA ALA A 59 6.19 -8.64 5.91
C ALA A 59 7.01 -8.78 7.21
N ARG A 60 7.93 -7.86 7.47
CA ARG A 60 8.57 -7.76 8.79
C ARG A 60 7.65 -7.01 9.73
N THR A 61 7.22 -7.67 10.80
CA THR A 61 6.54 -7.03 11.93
C THR A 61 7.61 -6.49 12.88
N HIS A 62 7.54 -5.19 13.18
CA HIS A 62 8.39 -4.59 14.21
C HIS A 62 7.70 -4.78 15.57
N SER A 63 8.19 -5.74 16.36
CA SER A 63 7.78 -5.91 17.76
C SER A 63 8.46 -4.84 18.60
N ARG A 64 7.69 -3.98 19.28
CA ARG A 64 8.22 -3.09 20.30
C ARG A 64 8.38 -3.89 21.59
N SER A 65 9.62 -4.02 22.05
CA SER A 65 9.93 -4.36 23.44
C SER A 65 10.12 -3.08 24.25
#